data_AF-A0A096C664-F1
#
_entry.id   AF-A0A096C664-F1
#
_cell.length_a   1.000
_cell.length_b   1.000
_cell.length_c   1.000
_cell.angle_alpha   90.00
_cell.angle_beta   90.00
_cell.angle_gamma   90.00
#
_symmetry.space_group_name_H-M   'P 1'
#
loop_
_entity.id
_entity.type
_entity.pdbx_description
1 polymer ?
#
loop_
_entity_poly.entity_id
_entity_poly.type
_entity_poly.pdbx_seq_one_letter_code
_entity_poly.pdbx_strand_id
1 'polypeptide(L)'
;MSSYRRRLAAIANKLICGVDFSKQPDNELWYITTDGQKVDNSERNLIGGYGKQEGLQVVSHTYENDIGKVRYSADVVRFGEGVLENVKNCLLASLPRKLVRIGAFSLRRGIDYLVLLSSTEVEYNEQFKPEVKKTLYVQPNCARYYKKSYPNINIIEKKI
;
A
#
# COMPACT_ATOMS: atom_id res chain seq x y z
N MET A 1 -33.89 -0.10 10.37
CA MET A 1 -32.73 0.81 10.15
C MET A 1 -32.98 1.68 8.92
N SER A 2 -32.92 3.02 9.05
CA SER A 2 -33.12 4.00 7.96
C SER A 2 -32.14 3.81 6.79
N SER A 3 -32.56 4.12 5.56
CA SER A 3 -31.72 4.08 4.34
C SER A 3 -30.48 4.97 4.46
N TYR A 4 -30.59 6.11 5.14
CA TYR A 4 -29.49 7.03 5.40
C TYR A 4 -28.42 6.41 6.31
N ARG A 5 -28.84 5.77 7.42
CA ARG A 5 -27.92 5.06 8.33
C ARG A 5 -27.21 3.89 7.63
N ARG A 6 -27.91 3.17 6.75
CA ARG A 6 -27.30 2.11 5.92
C ARG A 6 -26.25 2.67 4.96
N ARG A 7 -26.49 3.82 4.33
CA ARG A 7 -25.51 4.48 3.46
C ARG A 7 -24.27 4.93 4.24
N LEU A 8 -24.45 5.57 5.40
CA LEU A 8 -23.32 5.99 6.25
C LEU A 8 -22.50 4.80 6.74
N ALA A 9 -23.15 3.72 7.17
CA ALA A 9 -22.47 2.50 7.57
C ALA A 9 -21.69 1.86 6.40
N ALA A 10 -22.27 1.85 5.20
CA ALA A 10 -21.59 1.36 4.01
C ALA A 10 -20.37 2.21 3.62
N ILE A 11 -20.43 3.53 3.81
CA ILE A 11 -19.29 4.44 3.59
C ILE A 11 -18.21 4.17 4.66
N ALA A 12 -18.58 4.20 5.94
CA ALA A 12 -17.64 3.97 7.03
C ALA A 12 -16.95 2.61 6.95
N ASN A 13 -17.70 1.56 6.54
CA ASN A 13 -17.15 0.22 6.38
C ASN A 13 -16.10 0.11 5.27
N LYS A 14 -16.02 1.06 4.34
CA LYS A 14 -14.98 1.08 3.29
C LYS A 14 -13.70 1.78 3.73
N LEU A 15 -13.79 2.69 4.69
CA LEU A 15 -12.65 3.50 5.12
C LEU A 15 -11.63 2.67 5.88
N ILE A 16 -10.34 2.88 5.60
CA ILE A 16 -9.23 2.34 6.39
C ILE A 16 -8.45 3.55 6.89
N CYS A 17 -8.33 3.68 8.21
CA CYS A 17 -7.75 4.88 8.85
C CYS A 17 -8.38 6.20 8.35
N GLY A 18 -9.70 6.20 8.09
CA GLY A 18 -10.41 7.38 7.58
C GLY A 18 -10.29 7.61 6.07
N VAL A 19 -9.53 6.80 5.33
CA VAL A 19 -9.26 6.98 3.90
C VAL A 19 -10.07 6.02 3.03
N ASP A 20 -10.66 6.54 1.96
CA ASP A 20 -11.33 5.76 0.90
C ASP A 20 -10.33 5.40 -0.21
N PHE A 21 -9.66 4.25 -0.06
CA PHE A 21 -8.70 3.75 -1.04
C PHE A 21 -9.33 3.28 -2.36
N SER A 22 -10.67 3.23 -2.46
CA SER A 22 -11.35 3.03 -3.76
C SER A 22 -11.04 4.15 -4.75
N LYS A 23 -10.61 5.31 -4.24
CA LYS A 23 -10.24 6.51 -5.01
C LYS A 23 -8.77 6.56 -5.42
N GLN A 24 -7.92 5.66 -4.92
CA GLN A 24 -6.50 5.64 -5.28
C GLN A 24 -6.36 5.26 -6.76
N PRO A 25 -5.73 6.10 -7.61
CA PRO A 25 -5.39 5.75 -8.99
C PRO A 25 -4.32 4.65 -9.07
N ASP A 26 -4.27 3.93 -10.19
CA ASP A 26 -3.32 2.82 -10.38
C ASP A 26 -1.88 3.29 -10.62
N ASN A 27 -1.67 4.57 -10.93
CA ASN A 27 -0.37 5.23 -11.02
C ASN A 27 0.02 5.97 -9.73
N GLU A 28 -0.61 5.66 -8.59
CA GLU A 28 -0.28 6.28 -7.30
C GLU A 28 -0.03 5.25 -6.21
N LEU A 29 0.94 5.56 -5.34
CA LEU A 29 1.11 4.94 -4.02
C LEU A 29 0.63 5.94 -2.98
N TRP A 30 -0.23 5.50 -2.07
CA TRP A 30 -0.71 6.33 -0.97
C TRP A 30 -0.16 5.84 0.36
N TYR A 31 0.05 6.74 1.30
CA TYR A 31 0.47 6.39 2.66
C TYR A 31 0.00 7.41 3.69
N ILE A 32 0.03 7.02 4.97
CA ILE A 32 -0.22 7.88 6.12
C ILE A 32 1.02 7.82 7.02
N THR A 33 1.51 8.98 7.48
CA THR A 33 2.62 9.04 8.44
C THR A 33 2.16 9.38 9.84
N THR A 34 2.98 9.03 10.83
CA THR A 34 2.72 9.32 12.25
C THR A 34 3.08 10.75 12.65
N ASP A 35 3.78 11.48 11.79
CA ASP A 35 4.29 12.84 12.06
C ASP A 35 3.71 13.90 11.09
N GLY A 36 2.84 13.50 10.16
CA GLY A 36 2.24 14.42 9.19
C GLY A 36 3.23 14.92 8.14
N GLN A 37 4.37 14.24 7.95
CA GLN A 37 5.39 14.60 6.96
C GLN A 37 5.51 13.55 5.87
N LYS A 38 6.17 13.92 4.76
CA LYS A 38 6.56 12.96 3.73
C LYS A 38 7.55 11.93 4.29
N VAL A 39 7.41 10.69 3.84
CA VAL A 39 8.29 9.56 4.24
C VAL A 39 9.74 9.70 3.77
N ASP A 40 9.96 10.34 2.62
CA ASP A 40 11.27 10.60 2.00
C ASP A 40 11.04 11.52 0.76
N ASN A 41 12.09 11.93 0.05
CA ASN A 41 12.02 12.47 -1.31
C ASN A 41 12.93 11.71 -2.30
N SER A 42 13.66 10.67 -1.87
CA SER A 42 14.55 9.93 -2.76
C SER A 42 13.79 9.00 -3.72
N GLU A 43 14.02 9.13 -5.03
CA GLU A 43 13.36 8.27 -6.04
C GLU A 43 13.64 6.78 -5.76
N ARG A 44 14.85 6.45 -5.31
CA ARG A 44 15.23 5.09 -4.93
C ARG A 44 14.31 4.51 -3.86
N ASN A 45 13.93 5.30 -2.85
CA ASN A 45 13.04 4.82 -1.79
C ASN A 45 11.56 4.88 -2.20
N LEU A 46 11.20 5.67 -3.22
CA LEU A 46 9.82 5.80 -3.69
C LEU A 46 9.44 4.80 -4.80
N ILE A 47 10.40 4.38 -5.64
CA ILE A 47 10.18 3.40 -6.72
C ILE A 47 10.88 2.06 -6.44
N GLY A 48 11.98 2.09 -5.68
CA GLY A 48 12.91 0.99 -5.53
C GLY A 48 14.09 1.07 -6.50
N GLY A 49 15.09 0.21 -6.26
CA GLY A 49 16.30 0.07 -7.06
C GLY A 49 16.18 -1.04 -8.11
N TYR A 50 16.89 -2.14 -7.88
CA TYR A 50 16.94 -3.26 -8.83
C TYR A 50 15.56 -3.87 -9.07
N GLY A 51 15.31 -4.29 -10.32
CA GLY A 51 14.04 -4.90 -10.72
C GLY A 51 12.85 -3.93 -10.77
N LYS A 52 13.06 -2.60 -10.63
CA LYS A 52 11.98 -1.62 -10.83
C LYS A 52 11.41 -1.68 -12.24
N GLN A 53 10.15 -1.24 -12.39
CA GLN A 53 9.53 -1.08 -13.69
C GLN A 53 10.33 -0.10 -14.57
N GLU A 54 10.67 -0.52 -15.78
CA GLU A 54 11.40 0.30 -16.74
C GLU A 54 10.56 1.53 -17.15
N GLY A 55 11.21 2.69 -17.23
CA GLY A 55 10.55 3.96 -17.59
C GLY A 55 9.63 4.56 -16.53
N LEU A 56 9.42 3.90 -15.38
CA LEU A 56 8.64 4.46 -14.28
C LEU A 56 9.41 5.58 -13.58
N GLN A 57 8.78 6.73 -13.42
CA GLN A 57 9.36 7.93 -12.80
C GLN A 57 8.39 8.51 -11.78
N VAL A 58 8.91 9.16 -10.72
CA VAL A 58 8.09 9.95 -9.79
C VAL A 58 7.77 11.28 -10.47
N VAL A 59 6.48 11.52 -10.72
CA VAL A 59 5.98 12.77 -11.33
C VAL A 59 5.72 13.81 -10.25
N SER A 60 5.12 13.40 -9.15
CA SER A 60 4.91 14.28 -8.01
C SER A 60 4.87 13.50 -6.72
N HIS A 61 5.19 14.20 -5.64
CA HIS A 61 5.08 13.68 -4.30
C HIS A 61 4.50 14.77 -3.41
N THR A 62 3.31 14.54 -2.86
CA THR A 62 2.61 15.47 -1.97
C THR A 62 2.27 14.81 -0.64
N TYR A 63 2.01 15.64 0.37
CA TYR A 63 1.42 15.23 1.63
C TYR A 63 0.34 16.25 1.99
N GLU A 64 -0.92 15.90 1.76
CA GLU A 64 -2.06 16.81 1.87
C GLU A 64 -3.24 16.06 2.49
N ASN A 65 -3.97 16.72 3.39
CA ASN A 65 -5.10 16.13 4.11
C ASN A 65 -4.73 14.80 4.79
N ASP A 66 -3.57 14.76 5.44
CA ASP A 66 -3.03 13.58 6.15
C ASP A 66 -2.75 12.36 5.28
N ILE A 67 -2.66 12.54 3.95
CA ILE A 67 -2.32 11.48 3.00
C ILE A 67 -1.11 11.90 2.19
N GLY A 68 -0.05 11.10 2.28
CA GLY A 68 1.07 11.14 1.35
C GLY A 68 0.71 10.45 0.04
N LYS A 69 0.95 11.11 -1.09
CA LYS A 69 0.69 10.56 -2.42
C LYS A 69 1.93 10.67 -3.27
N VAL A 70 2.39 9.54 -3.78
CA VAL A 70 3.45 9.46 -4.78
C VAL A 70 2.80 9.13 -6.11
N ARG A 71 2.84 10.06 -7.05
CA ARG A 71 2.31 9.87 -8.39
C ARG A 71 3.43 9.50 -9.34
N TYR A 72 3.19 8.48 -10.14
CA TYR A 72 4.13 7.99 -11.14
C TYR A 72 3.70 8.32 -12.57
N SER A 73 4.65 8.22 -13.50
CA SER A 73 4.47 8.51 -14.93
C SER A 73 3.54 7.54 -15.66
N ALA A 74 3.33 6.36 -15.09
CA ALA A 74 2.45 5.31 -15.62
C ALA A 74 1.85 4.50 -14.47
N ASP A 75 0.89 3.64 -14.79
CA ASP A 75 0.38 2.66 -13.83
C ASP A 75 1.52 1.83 -13.24
N VAL A 76 1.47 1.61 -11.93
CA VAL A 76 2.50 0.84 -11.24
C VAL A 76 2.17 -0.63 -11.35
N VAL A 77 3.03 -1.35 -12.06
CA VAL A 77 2.99 -2.81 -12.21
C VAL A 77 4.06 -3.46 -11.34
N ARG A 78 5.22 -2.82 -11.15
CA ARG A 78 6.32 -3.36 -10.35
C ARG A 78 7.09 -2.29 -9.59
N PHE A 79 7.27 -2.53 -8.30
CA PHE A 79 8.27 -1.81 -7.50
C PHE A 79 9.60 -2.57 -7.47
N GLY A 80 10.70 -1.82 -7.49
CA GLY A 80 12.04 -2.37 -7.33
C GLY A 80 12.37 -2.69 -5.88
N GLU A 81 13.60 -3.12 -5.65
CA GLU A 81 14.10 -3.42 -4.30
C GLU A 81 14.16 -2.17 -3.43
N GLY A 82 13.75 -2.32 -2.17
CA GLY A 82 13.87 -1.29 -1.15
C GLY A 82 12.84 -0.15 -1.25
N VAL A 83 11.69 -0.37 -1.91
CA VAL A 83 10.63 0.64 -1.88
C VAL A 83 10.13 0.81 -0.44
N LEU A 84 10.17 2.05 0.04
CA LEU A 84 9.88 2.44 1.42
C LEU A 84 10.68 1.63 2.47
N GLU A 85 11.91 1.22 2.16
CA GLU A 85 12.76 0.46 3.07
C GLU A 85 13.12 1.27 4.32
N ASN A 86 13.52 2.52 4.14
CA ASN A 86 14.11 3.33 5.21
C ASN A 86 13.11 4.25 5.90
N VAL A 87 11.82 3.94 5.77
CA VAL A 87 10.74 4.77 6.29
C VAL A 87 10.41 4.37 7.73
N LYS A 88 10.61 5.30 8.67
CA LYS A 88 10.40 5.06 10.11
C LYS A 88 9.05 5.57 10.62
N ASN A 89 8.43 6.49 9.89
CA ASN A 89 7.24 7.24 10.29
C ASN A 89 5.98 6.81 9.52
N CYS A 90 5.99 5.70 8.78
CA CYS A 90 4.82 5.26 8.00
C CYS A 90 3.92 4.34 8.82
N LEU A 91 2.70 4.83 9.08
CA LEU A 91 1.66 4.07 9.75
C LEU A 91 1.00 3.08 8.78
N LEU A 92 0.67 3.56 7.58
CA LEU A 92 -0.07 2.81 6.58
C LEU A 92 0.50 3.08 5.19
N ALA A 93 0.66 2.03 4.38
CA ALA A 93 0.89 2.15 2.95
C ALA A 93 -0.17 1.41 2.14
N SER A 94 -0.61 2.00 1.03
CA SER A 94 -1.58 1.41 0.10
C SER A 94 -0.98 1.32 -1.30
N LEU A 95 -0.98 0.11 -1.84
CA LEU A 95 -0.37 -0.23 -3.12
C LEU A 95 -1.44 -0.40 -4.22
N PRO A 96 -1.19 0.10 -5.44
CA PRO A 96 -2.20 0.21 -6.49
C PRO A 96 -2.65 -1.15 -7.06
N ARG A 97 -3.78 -1.15 -7.77
CA ARG A 97 -4.45 -2.39 -8.20
C ARG A 97 -3.69 -3.19 -9.24
N LYS A 98 -2.93 -2.50 -10.09
CA LYS A 98 -2.16 -3.13 -11.18
C LYS A 98 -0.80 -3.66 -10.73
N LEU A 99 -0.44 -3.45 -9.46
CA LEU A 99 0.82 -3.96 -8.92
C LEU A 99 0.79 -5.48 -8.87
N VAL A 100 1.78 -6.11 -9.50
CA VAL A 100 1.95 -7.58 -9.49
C VAL A 100 3.18 -8.02 -8.72
N ARG A 101 4.14 -7.12 -8.48
CA ARG A 101 5.39 -7.48 -7.80
C ARG A 101 6.02 -6.34 -7.00
N ILE A 102 6.55 -6.69 -5.84
CA ILE A 102 7.35 -5.84 -4.96
C ILE A 102 8.76 -6.47 -4.84
N GLY A 103 9.80 -5.66 -5.03
CA GLY A 103 11.18 -6.10 -4.87
C GLY A 103 11.55 -6.46 -3.42
N ALA A 104 12.66 -7.16 -3.24
CA ALA A 104 13.22 -7.47 -1.93
C ALA A 104 13.47 -6.21 -1.08
N PHE A 105 13.50 -6.36 0.24
CA PHE A 105 13.80 -5.28 1.20
C PHE A 105 12.79 -4.12 1.24
N SER A 106 11.71 -4.23 0.48
CA SER A 106 10.65 -3.23 0.48
C SER A 106 9.86 -3.28 1.78
N LEU A 107 9.46 -2.12 2.32
CA LEU A 107 8.66 -2.01 3.55
C LEU A 107 9.28 -2.74 4.78
N ARG A 108 10.61 -2.85 4.82
CA ARG A 108 11.32 -3.67 5.81
C ARG A 108 11.36 -3.09 7.22
N ARG A 109 11.15 -1.78 7.42
CA ARG A 109 11.12 -1.18 8.78
C ARG A 109 9.79 -1.39 9.51
N GLY A 110 8.89 -2.15 8.89
CA GLY A 110 7.62 -2.55 9.45
C GLY A 110 6.58 -1.43 9.41
N ILE A 111 5.53 -1.64 8.63
CA ILE A 111 4.35 -0.77 8.61
C ILE A 111 3.24 -1.40 9.44
N ASP A 112 2.45 -0.59 10.14
CA ASP A 112 1.34 -1.12 10.94
C ASP A 112 0.26 -1.72 10.04
N TYR A 113 -0.08 -1.00 8.98
CA TYR A 113 -1.14 -1.36 8.06
C TYR A 113 -0.64 -1.38 6.61
N LEU A 114 -0.79 -2.52 5.93
CA LEU A 114 -0.54 -2.62 4.50
C LEU A 114 -1.88 -2.83 3.79
N VAL A 115 -2.15 -2.06 2.75
CA VAL A 115 -3.32 -2.22 1.89
C VAL A 115 -2.85 -2.65 0.51
N LEU A 116 -3.26 -3.83 0.07
CA LEU A 116 -3.04 -4.32 -1.29
C LEU A 116 -4.35 -4.22 -2.06
N LEU A 117 -4.40 -3.28 -3.02
CA LEU A 117 -5.59 -3.07 -3.83
C LEU A 117 -5.72 -4.06 -5.00
N SER A 118 -4.65 -4.80 -5.31
CA SER A 118 -4.68 -5.82 -6.36
C SER A 118 -5.69 -6.92 -6.03
N SER A 119 -6.44 -7.35 -7.04
CA SER A 119 -7.34 -8.49 -6.98
C SER A 119 -6.64 -9.81 -7.28
N THR A 120 -5.33 -9.78 -7.51
CA THR A 120 -4.47 -10.95 -7.71
C THR A 120 -3.39 -10.99 -6.64
N GLU A 121 -2.64 -12.09 -6.61
CA GLU A 121 -1.45 -12.17 -5.78
C GLU A 121 -0.43 -11.11 -6.21
N VAL A 122 0.14 -10.41 -5.22
CA VAL A 122 1.30 -9.53 -5.41
C VAL A 122 2.52 -10.32 -4.97
N GLU A 123 3.40 -10.62 -5.92
CA GLU A 123 4.62 -11.36 -5.68
C GLU A 123 5.62 -10.53 -4.87
N TYR A 124 6.32 -11.17 -3.95
CA TYR A 124 7.46 -10.59 -3.23
C TYR A 124 8.51 -11.67 -2.95
N ASN A 125 9.71 -11.23 -2.61
CA ASN A 125 10.77 -12.15 -2.17
C ASN A 125 10.41 -12.69 -0.77
N GLU A 126 10.23 -14.00 -0.62
CA GLU A 126 9.83 -14.60 0.67
C GLU A 126 10.87 -14.45 1.79
N GLN A 127 12.16 -14.39 1.46
CA GLN A 127 13.23 -14.15 2.43
C GLN A 127 13.27 -12.69 2.91
N PHE A 128 12.89 -11.75 2.04
CA PHE A 128 12.92 -10.31 2.29
C PHE A 128 11.58 -9.64 1.98
N LYS A 129 10.50 -10.25 2.47
CA LYS A 129 9.13 -9.80 2.26
C LYS A 129 8.81 -8.54 3.07
N PRO A 130 7.76 -7.78 2.68
CA PRO A 130 7.26 -6.67 3.48
C PRO A 130 7.03 -7.03 4.94
N GLU A 131 7.44 -6.17 5.86
CA GLU A 131 7.14 -6.34 7.28
C GLU A 131 5.83 -5.63 7.62
N VAL A 132 4.80 -6.40 7.98
CA VAL A 132 3.49 -5.87 8.41
C VAL A 132 3.34 -6.15 9.90
N LYS A 133 3.09 -5.13 10.72
CA LYS A 133 3.05 -5.26 12.18
C LYS A 133 1.66 -5.59 12.73
N LYS A 134 0.59 -5.06 12.13
CA LYS A 134 -0.78 -5.23 12.65
C LYS A 134 -1.71 -5.90 11.66
N THR A 135 -1.96 -5.29 10.51
CA THR A 135 -3.02 -5.78 9.60
C THR A 135 -2.65 -5.61 8.14
N LEU A 136 -2.90 -6.68 7.39
CA LEU A 136 -2.84 -6.70 5.93
C LEU A 136 -4.27 -6.64 5.40
N TYR A 137 -4.64 -5.53 4.78
CA TYR A 137 -5.90 -5.38 4.07
C TYR A 137 -5.75 -5.81 2.62
N VAL A 138 -6.66 -6.66 2.17
CA VAL A 138 -6.67 -7.20 0.79
C VAL A 138 -8.07 -7.16 0.23
N GLN A 139 -8.19 -7.26 -1.10
CA GLN A 139 -9.48 -7.40 -1.77
C GLN A 139 -10.18 -8.73 -1.38
N PRO A 140 -11.51 -8.83 -1.55
CA PRO A 140 -12.24 -10.06 -1.29
C PRO A 140 -11.64 -11.28 -2.01
N ASN A 141 -11.60 -12.42 -1.32
CA ASN A 141 -11.01 -13.70 -1.78
C ASN A 141 -9.49 -13.71 -1.99
N CYS A 142 -8.76 -12.65 -1.59
CA CYS A 142 -7.31 -12.56 -1.75
C CYS A 142 -6.52 -12.98 -0.50
N ALA A 143 -7.15 -13.18 0.67
CA ALA A 143 -6.41 -13.54 1.89
C ALA A 143 -5.67 -14.87 1.73
N ARG A 144 -6.19 -15.79 0.91
CA ARG A 144 -5.59 -17.10 0.62
C ARG A 144 -4.14 -17.02 0.11
N TYR A 145 -3.78 -15.96 -0.60
CA TYR A 145 -2.42 -15.78 -1.13
C TYR A 145 -1.41 -15.51 0.00
N TYR A 146 -1.84 -14.85 1.07
CA TYR A 146 -0.92 -14.27 2.06
C TYR A 146 -0.89 -15.02 3.40
N LYS A 147 -1.83 -15.92 3.67
CA LYS A 147 -1.93 -16.67 4.95
C LYS A 147 -0.65 -17.45 5.30
N LYS A 148 -0.01 -18.07 4.30
CA LYS A 148 1.22 -18.84 4.51
C LYS A 148 2.41 -17.94 4.84
N SER A 149 2.54 -16.82 4.13
CA SER A 149 3.65 -15.88 4.32
C SER A 149 3.47 -15.03 5.58
N TYR A 150 2.24 -14.80 6.05
CA TYR A 150 1.92 -13.99 7.22
C TYR A 150 1.05 -14.76 8.23
N PRO A 151 1.56 -15.84 8.86
CA PRO A 151 0.76 -16.71 9.72
C PRO A 151 0.24 -16.03 11.00
N ASN A 152 0.91 -14.96 11.44
CA ASN A 152 0.61 -14.26 12.70
C ASN A 152 0.03 -12.85 12.47
N ILE A 153 -0.29 -12.48 11.24
CA ILE A 153 -0.85 -11.16 10.91
C ILE A 153 -2.35 -11.27 10.71
N ASN A 154 -3.08 -10.27 11.20
CA ASN A 154 -4.50 -10.16 10.92
C ASN A 154 -4.69 -9.79 9.43
N ILE A 155 -5.20 -10.70 8.62
CA ILE A 155 -5.49 -10.45 7.21
C ILE A 155 -6.99 -10.16 7.07
N ILE A 156 -7.34 -8.93 6.71
CA ILE A 156 -8.73 -8.50 6.57
C ILE A 156 -9.06 -8.34 5.09
N GLU A 157 -10.03 -9.11 4.62
CA GLU A 157 -10.63 -8.90 3.31
C GLU A 157 -11.64 -7.76 3.38
N LYS A 158 -11.47 -6.78 2.50
CA LYS A 158 -12.32 -5.58 2.48
C LYS A 158 -12.57 -5.16 1.04
N LYS A 159 -13.84 -4.88 0.73
CA LYS A 159 -14.22 -4.33 -0.57
C LYS A 159 -13.84 -2.85 -0.61
N ILE A 160 -12.71 -2.57 -1.24
CA ILE A 160 -12.11 -1.26 -1.38
C ILE A 160 -12.29 -0.81 -2.83
#